data_AF-A0A439V3Z9-F1
#
_entry.id   AF-A0A439V3Z9-F1
#
_cell.length_a   1.000
_cell.length_b   1.000
_cell.length_c   1.000
_cell.angle_alpha   90.00
_cell.angle_beta   90.00
_cell.angle_gamma   90.00
#
_symmetry.space_group_name_H-M   'P 1'
#
loop_
_entity.id
_entity.type
_entity.pdbx_description
1 polymer ?
#
loop_
_entity_poly.entity_id
_entity_poly.type
_entity_poly.pdbx_seq_one_letter_code
_entity_poly.pdbx_strand_id
1 'polypeptide(L)'
;MRWNMIVLASCLLTAGCAGNSMAERQDADIQSSLQYDTVPCDKLLAQRNGLAQQYNLSTKAKPTFSNPAMGFGPFTPDMRSKAKRDTDKVTGEIDAMNRSIDRRQCGQPDKQKKLALPG
;
A
#
# COMPACT_ATOMS: atom_id res chain seq x y z
N MET A 1 -6.23 -44.95 -15.51
CA MET A 1 -4.92 -44.26 -15.39
C MET A 1 -4.84 -42.91 -16.10
N ARG A 2 -5.42 -42.72 -17.29
CA ARG A 2 -5.37 -41.44 -18.05
C ARG A 2 -6.10 -40.25 -17.41
N TRP A 3 -7.17 -40.50 -16.64
CA TRP A 3 -7.96 -39.45 -15.99
C TRP A 3 -7.18 -38.72 -14.89
N ASN A 4 -6.41 -39.45 -14.06
CA ASN A 4 -5.66 -38.85 -12.96
C ASN A 4 -4.55 -37.91 -13.45
N MET A 5 -3.96 -38.17 -14.62
CA MET A 5 -2.97 -37.25 -15.22
C MET A 5 -3.60 -35.93 -15.69
N ILE A 6 -4.83 -35.94 -16.19
CA ILE A 6 -5.53 -34.72 -16.62
C ILE A 6 -5.84 -33.83 -15.40
N VAL A 7 -6.25 -34.43 -14.28
CA VAL A 7 -6.49 -33.69 -13.02
C VAL A 7 -5.19 -33.08 -12.46
N LEU A 8 -4.08 -33.82 -12.49
CA LEU A 8 -2.77 -33.31 -12.06
C LEU A 8 -2.27 -32.17 -12.96
N ALA A 9 -2.46 -32.26 -14.28
CA ALA A 9 -2.11 -31.20 -15.22
C ALA A 9 -2.96 -29.93 -15.03
N SER A 10 -4.22 -30.09 -14.60
CA SER A 10 -5.14 -28.97 -14.32
C SER A 10 -4.72 -28.17 -13.08
N CYS A 11 -4.23 -28.85 -12.02
CA CYS A 11 -3.79 -28.17 -10.80
C CYS A 11 -2.53 -27.30 -11.01
N LEU A 12 -1.62 -27.70 -11.90
CA LEU A 12 -0.40 -26.92 -12.19
C LEU A 12 -0.70 -25.58 -12.85
N LEU A 13 -1.78 -25.47 -13.63
CA LEU A 13 -2.19 -24.20 -14.26
C LEU A 13 -2.72 -23.18 -13.25
N THR A 14 -3.26 -23.63 -12.11
CA THR A 14 -3.77 -22.74 -11.07
C THR A 14 -2.68 -22.12 -10.19
N ALA A 15 -1.49 -22.74 -10.13
CA ALA A 15 -0.35 -22.19 -9.38
C ALA A 15 0.28 -20.95 -10.04
N GLY A 16 0.07 -20.76 -11.36
CA GLY A 16 0.59 -19.61 -12.10
C GLY A 16 -0.24 -18.32 -11.94
N CYS A 17 -1.47 -18.40 -11.43
CA CYS A 17 -2.33 -17.22 -11.20
C CYS A 17 -2.30 -16.72 -9.74
N ALA A 18 -1.56 -17.39 -8.86
CA ALA A 18 -1.41 -16.96 -7.47
C ALA A 18 -0.25 -15.95 -7.38
N GLY A 19 -0.51 -14.71 -7.78
CA GLY A 19 0.40 -13.57 -7.62
C GLY A 19 0.85 -13.44 -6.16
N ASN A 20 2.04 -13.97 -5.87
CA ASN A 20 2.64 -14.03 -4.54
C ASN A 20 4.08 -13.52 -4.52
N SER A 21 4.52 -12.97 -5.64
CA SER A 21 5.89 -12.47 -5.76
C SER A 21 6.08 -11.19 -4.97
N MET A 22 7.35 -10.91 -4.65
CA MET A 22 7.78 -9.72 -3.91
C MET A 22 7.27 -8.44 -4.56
N ALA A 23 7.43 -8.31 -5.88
CA ALA A 23 7.04 -7.10 -6.60
C ALA A 23 5.53 -6.84 -6.49
N GLU A 24 4.71 -7.84 -6.81
CA GLU A 24 3.25 -7.75 -6.75
C GLU A 24 2.77 -7.41 -5.33
N ARG A 25 3.40 -7.98 -4.29
CA ARG A 25 3.03 -7.68 -2.90
C ARG A 25 3.44 -6.28 -2.46
N GLN A 26 4.58 -5.78 -2.91
CA GLN A 26 5.02 -4.43 -2.58
C GLN A 26 4.17 -3.38 -3.30
N ASP A 27 3.76 -3.66 -4.54
CA ASP A 27 2.83 -2.80 -5.28
C ASP A 27 1.44 -2.81 -4.63
N ALA A 28 0.98 -3.96 -4.11
CA ALA A 28 -0.26 -4.04 -3.35
C ALA A 28 -0.23 -3.28 -2.01
N ASP A 29 0.96 -3.08 -1.42
CA ASP A 29 1.12 -2.25 -0.23
C ASP A 29 0.97 -0.74 -0.55
N ILE A 30 1.04 -0.34 -1.84
CA ILE A 30 0.80 1.03 -2.29
C ILE A 30 -0.70 1.32 -2.36
N GLN A 31 -1.20 2.04 -1.37
CA GLN A 31 -2.60 2.43 -1.32
C GLN A 31 -2.86 3.71 -2.13
N SER A 32 -4.04 3.82 -2.74
CA SER A 32 -4.48 5.04 -3.41
C SER A 32 -4.78 6.14 -2.40
N SER A 33 -4.31 7.37 -2.67
CA SER A 33 -4.61 8.51 -1.80
C SER A 33 -5.99 9.10 -2.03
N LEU A 34 -6.68 8.74 -3.12
CA LEU A 34 -8.00 9.30 -3.48
C LEU A 34 -9.08 8.93 -2.45
N GLN A 35 -8.97 7.75 -1.84
CA GLN A 35 -9.92 7.30 -0.82
C GLN A 35 -9.90 8.18 0.43
N TYR A 36 -8.80 8.92 0.66
CA TYR A 36 -8.65 9.82 1.80
C TYR A 36 -9.07 11.26 1.49
N ASP A 37 -9.34 11.60 0.23
CA ASP A 37 -9.71 12.96 -0.16
C ASP A 37 -11.11 13.38 0.30
N THR A 38 -11.97 12.41 0.62
CA THR A 38 -13.31 12.64 1.17
C THR A 38 -13.31 12.73 2.70
N VAL A 39 -12.23 12.31 3.36
CA VAL A 39 -12.12 12.30 4.83
C VAL A 39 -11.87 13.73 5.33
N PRO A 40 -12.55 14.23 6.37
CA PRO A 40 -12.25 15.54 6.95
C PRO A 40 -10.80 15.66 7.41
N CYS A 41 -10.14 16.80 7.17
CA CYS A 41 -8.71 16.98 7.44
C CYS A 41 -8.33 16.66 8.90
N ASP A 42 -9.14 17.06 9.88
CA ASP A 42 -8.86 16.80 11.30
C ASP A 42 -8.86 15.31 11.62
N LYS A 43 -9.85 14.58 11.06
CA LYS A 43 -9.93 13.12 11.19
C LYS A 43 -8.76 12.44 10.49
N LEU A 44 -8.39 12.91 9.31
CA LEU A 44 -7.28 12.35 8.52
C LEU A 44 -5.93 12.52 9.24
N LEU A 45 -5.69 13.70 9.83
CA LEU A 45 -4.49 13.97 10.64
C LEU A 45 -4.44 13.10 11.90
N ALA A 46 -5.57 12.97 12.60
CA ALA A 46 -5.68 12.12 13.79
C ALA A 46 -5.47 10.63 13.45
N GLN A 47 -6.10 10.13 12.38
CA GLN A 47 -5.97 8.74 11.93
C GLN A 47 -4.52 8.42 11.56
N ARG A 48 -3.86 9.27 10.78
CA ARG A 48 -2.44 9.11 10.45
C ARG A 48 -1.56 9.09 11.68
N ASN A 49 -1.76 10.03 12.60
CA ASN A 49 -0.94 10.12 13.82
C ASN A 49 -1.16 8.90 14.73
N GLY A 50 -2.40 8.42 14.86
CA GLY A 50 -2.72 7.22 15.63
C GLY A 50 -2.07 5.96 15.04
N LEU A 51 -2.13 5.79 13.71
CA LEU A 51 -1.46 4.67 13.02
C LEU A 51 0.06 4.74 13.15
N ALA A 52 0.64 5.92 13.00
CA ALA A 52 2.08 6.13 13.19
C ALA A 52 2.51 5.77 14.63
N GLN A 53 1.75 6.19 15.63
CA GLN A 53 2.03 5.84 17.03
C GLN A 53 1.86 4.34 17.31
N GLN A 54 0.78 3.72 16.83
CA GLN A 54 0.48 2.31 17.06
C GLN A 54 1.59 1.39 16.53
N TYR A 55 2.16 1.73 15.37
CA TYR A 55 3.22 0.94 14.73
C TYR A 55 4.64 1.47 15.01
N ASN A 56 4.79 2.48 15.87
CA ASN A 56 6.06 3.19 16.13
C ASN A 56 6.76 3.65 14.83
N LEU A 57 5.97 4.16 13.89
CA LEU A 57 6.42 4.67 12.60
C LEU A 57 6.46 6.20 12.58
N SER A 58 7.24 6.75 11.66
CA SER A 58 7.21 8.18 11.36
C SER A 58 5.88 8.55 10.71
N THR A 59 5.34 9.72 11.05
CA THR A 59 4.18 10.30 10.35
C THR A 59 4.46 10.62 8.88
N LYS A 60 5.74 10.64 8.47
CA LYS A 60 6.19 10.82 7.07
C LYS A 60 6.80 9.54 6.48
N ALA A 61 6.47 8.38 7.04
CA ALA A 61 6.95 7.11 6.52
C ALA A 61 6.53 6.93 5.06
N LYS A 62 7.45 6.40 4.24
CA LYS A 62 7.22 6.09 2.83
C LYS A 62 7.47 4.61 2.58
N PRO A 63 6.68 3.96 1.71
CA PRO A 63 6.89 2.56 1.39
C PRO A 63 8.26 2.40 0.72
N THR A 64 8.98 1.36 1.12
CA THR A 64 10.28 1.00 0.56
C THR A 64 10.12 -0.20 -0.33
N PHE A 65 10.58 -0.08 -1.57
CA PHE A 65 10.61 -1.19 -2.51
C PHE A 65 11.90 -1.98 -2.34
N SER A 66 11.79 -3.30 -2.37
CA SER A 66 12.95 -4.15 -2.57
C SER A 66 13.24 -4.09 -4.07
N ASN A 67 14.49 -3.85 -4.44
CA ASN A 67 14.94 -4.06 -5.80
C ASN A 67 15.51 -5.48 -5.88
N PRO A 68 14.71 -6.49 -6.25
CA PRO A 68 15.25 -7.82 -6.49
C PRO A 68 16.25 -7.68 -7.64
N ALA A 69 17.51 -7.93 -7.33
CA ALA A 69 18.58 -7.84 -8.31
C ALA A 69 18.18 -8.66 -9.55
N MET A 70 18.28 -8.02 -10.73
CA MET A 70 18.07 -8.61 -12.06
C MET A 70 16.62 -8.76 -12.56
N GLY A 71 15.66 -7.93 -12.11
CA GLY A 71 14.33 -7.88 -12.76
C GLY A 71 13.45 -9.12 -12.54
N PHE A 72 13.88 -10.05 -11.68
CA PHE A 72 13.11 -11.23 -11.28
C PHE A 72 12.04 -10.93 -10.22
N GLY A 73 11.70 -9.66 -9.97
CA GLY A 73 10.72 -9.28 -8.96
C GLY A 73 9.37 -9.95 -9.07
N PRO A 74 8.80 -10.11 -10.28
CA PRO A 74 7.55 -10.86 -10.49
C PRO A 74 7.65 -12.36 -10.23
N PHE A 75 8.87 -12.92 -10.12
CA PHE A 75 9.12 -14.35 -9.95
C PHE A 75 9.77 -14.69 -8.59
N THR A 76 10.22 -13.69 -7.84
CA THR A 76 10.85 -13.88 -6.53
C THR A 76 9.76 -13.98 -5.46
N PRO A 77 9.69 -15.06 -4.68
CA PRO A 77 8.67 -15.22 -3.65
C PRO A 77 8.84 -14.18 -2.52
N ASP A 78 7.72 -13.75 -1.91
CA ASP A 78 7.79 -12.83 -0.77
C ASP A 78 8.34 -13.49 0.51
N MET A 79 9.62 -13.26 0.78
CA MET A 79 10.33 -13.80 1.95
C MET A 79 10.22 -12.91 3.19
N ARG A 80 9.49 -11.79 3.14
CA ARG A 80 9.31 -10.90 4.31
C ARG A 80 8.54 -11.62 5.41
N SER A 81 8.94 -11.37 6.66
CA SER A 81 8.18 -11.81 7.84
C SER A 81 6.79 -11.16 7.85
N LYS A 82 5.82 -11.79 8.54
CA LYS A 82 4.48 -11.23 8.69
C LYS A 82 4.50 -9.83 9.31
N ALA A 83 5.30 -9.64 10.36
CA ALA A 83 5.46 -8.34 11.01
C ALA A 83 5.95 -7.27 10.02
N LYS A 84 6.95 -7.59 9.19
CA LYS A 84 7.46 -6.65 8.17
C LYS A 84 6.41 -6.30 7.12
N ARG A 85 5.62 -7.29 6.66
CA ARG A 85 4.51 -7.06 5.73
C ARG A 85 3.45 -6.14 6.33
N ASP A 86 3.05 -6.40 7.57
CA ASP A 86 2.05 -5.58 8.27
C ASP A 86 2.57 -4.13 8.44
N THR A 87 3.85 -3.94 8.79
CA THR A 87 4.49 -2.61 8.87
C THR A 87 4.55 -1.90 7.52
N ASP A 88 4.89 -2.61 6.44
CA ASP A 88 4.98 -2.03 5.09
C ASP A 88 3.60 -1.59 4.57
N LYS A 89 2.57 -2.40 4.83
CA LYS A 89 1.18 -2.05 4.51
C LYS A 89 0.73 -0.78 5.23
N VAL A 90 1.02 -0.65 6.52
CA VAL A 90 0.69 0.56 7.30
C VAL A 90 1.49 1.76 6.81
N THR A 91 2.74 1.55 6.44
CA THR A 91 3.57 2.59 5.85
C THR A 91 2.98 3.11 4.54
N GLY A 92 2.47 2.22 3.68
CA GLY A 92 1.75 2.59 2.46
C GLY A 92 0.44 3.34 2.73
N GLU A 93 -0.27 2.99 3.81
CA GLU A 93 -1.45 3.73 4.28
C GLU A 93 -1.09 5.16 4.71
N ILE A 94 -0.04 5.29 5.53
CA ILE A 94 0.46 6.58 6.01
C ILE A 94 0.89 7.46 4.83
N ASP A 95 1.60 6.91 3.85
CA ASP A 95 1.99 7.66 2.66
C ASP A 95 0.78 8.07 1.82
N ALA A 96 -0.22 7.20 1.66
CA ALA A 96 -1.46 7.56 0.96
C ALA A 96 -2.23 8.70 1.65
N MET A 97 -2.35 8.66 2.99
CA MET A 97 -2.94 9.73 3.78
C MET A 97 -2.13 11.03 3.64
N ASN A 98 -0.80 10.96 3.70
CA ASN A 98 0.08 12.13 3.53
C ASN A 98 -0.09 12.79 2.16
N ARG A 99 -0.17 12.01 1.08
CA ARG A 99 -0.41 12.57 -0.27
C ARG A 99 -1.76 13.29 -0.36
N SER A 100 -2.80 12.80 0.34
CA SER A 100 -4.08 13.50 0.42
C SER A 100 -3.99 14.79 1.25
N ILE A 101 -3.34 14.71 2.42
CA ILE A 101 -3.05 15.86 3.29
C ILE A 101 -2.31 16.96 2.53
N ASP A 102 -1.27 16.59 1.78
CA ASP A 102 -0.43 17.53 1.04
C ASP A 102 -1.20 18.21 -0.11
N ARG A 103 -1.96 17.44 -0.90
CA ARG A 103 -2.81 17.99 -1.97
C ARG A 103 -3.86 18.96 -1.44
N ARG A 104 -4.55 18.56 -0.37
CA ARG A 104 -5.64 19.34 0.24
C ARG A 104 -5.13 20.40 1.21
N GLN A 105 -3.82 20.41 1.46
CA GLN A 105 -3.14 21.34 2.36
C GLN A 105 -3.78 21.32 3.75
N CYS A 106 -4.10 20.11 4.22
CA CYS A 106 -4.65 19.88 5.55
C CYS A 106 -3.64 20.40 6.61
N GLY A 107 -4.12 21.18 7.58
CA GLY A 107 -3.28 21.90 8.54
C GLY A 107 -2.88 23.32 8.13
N GLN A 108 -3.27 23.78 6.93
CA GLN A 108 -3.11 25.17 6.48
C GLN A 108 -4.50 25.78 6.18
N PRO A 109 -5.21 26.33 7.19
CA PRO A 109 -6.59 26.77 7.06
C PRO A 109 -6.77 27.88 6.00
N ASP A 110 -5.78 28.75 5.83
CA ASP A 110 -5.84 29.85 4.88
C ASP A 110 -5.80 29.39 3.42
N LYS A 111 -5.11 28.28 3.15
CA LYS A 111 -5.00 27.74 1.79
C LYS A 111 -6.17 26.83 1.43
N GLN A 112 -6.76 26.16 2.41
CA GLN A 112 -8.01 25.40 2.22
C GLN A 112 -9.17 26.30 1.80
N LYS A 113 -9.27 27.51 2.36
CA LYS A 113 -10.27 28.51 1.94
C LYS A 113 -10.13 28.90 0.46
N LYS A 114 -8.90 28.96 -0.07
CA LYS A 114 -8.64 29.24 -1.49
C LYS A 114 -9.01 28.08 -2.42
N LEU A 115 -8.87 26.83 -1.97
CA LEU A 115 -9.28 25.66 -2.76
C LEU A 115 -10.81 25.48 -2.83
N ALA A 116 -11.55 25.99 -1.83
CA ALA A 116 -12.99 25.80 -1.71
C ALA A 116 -13.84 26.84 -2.46
N LEU A 117 -13.23 27.89 -3.01
CA LEU A 117 -13.95 28.96 -3.72
C LEU A 117 -13.82 28.74 -5.23
N PRO A 118 -14.92 28.51 -5.97
CA PRO A 118 -14.92 28.78 -7.40
C PRO A 118 -14.80 30.29 -7.59
N GLY A 119 -13.77 30.71 -8.31
CA GLY A 119 -13.63 32.10 -8.77
C GLY A 119 -14.68 32.44 -9.81
#